data_AF-A0A377U134-F1
#
_entry.id   AF-A0A377U134-F1
#
_cell.length_a   1.000
_cell.length_b   1.000
_cell.length_c   1.000
_cell.angle_alpha   90.00
_cell.angle_beta   90.00
_cell.angle_gamma   90.00
#
_symmetry.space_group_name_H-M   'P 1'
#
loop_
_entity.id
_entity.type
_entity.pdbx_description
1 polymer ?
#
loop_
_entity_poly.entity_id
_entity_poly.type
_entity_poly.pdbx_seq_one_letter_code
_entity_poly.pdbx_strand_id
1 'polypeptide(L)'
;MADQTNPWGSAPSTDSASQAADAWGGASTAAPANGGGADWLHSAPAPQPEQFNIMDPFHKTLIPLDSWVTHAIDWIVLHFRPLFQGIRVPIDYILSAFQQLLLGMPAPVAIIVFALIAWQISSLGMGVATLVSLIAIGAIGAWSQAMVTLALVLTALLFCMVIGLPLGSG
;
A
#
# COMPACT_ATOMS: atom_id res chain seq x y z
N MET A 1 31.58 17.43 44.16
CA MET A 1 32.58 17.14 43.10
C MET A 1 33.13 15.75 43.41
N ALA A 2 33.12 14.72 42.58
CA ALA A 2 32.41 14.34 41.37
C ALA A 2 32.73 12.84 41.22
N ASP A 3 31.72 11.96 41.25
CA ASP A 3 31.86 10.53 40.93
C ASP A 3 30.86 10.19 39.83
N GLN A 4 31.34 10.16 38.58
CA GLN A 4 30.64 9.52 37.46
C GLN A 4 31.67 9.13 36.39
N THR A 5 32.36 8.03 36.63
CA THR A 5 33.10 7.26 35.63
C THR A 5 32.08 6.67 34.64
N ASN A 6 31.86 7.36 33.52
CA ASN A 6 31.04 6.89 32.40
C ASN A 6 31.87 5.96 31.50
N PRO A 7 31.59 4.65 31.42
CA PRO A 7 32.37 3.70 30.62
C PRO A 7 32.09 3.74 29.11
N TRP A 8 31.36 4.75 28.62
CA TRP A 8 30.88 4.85 27.22
C TRP A 8 31.19 6.19 26.55
N GLY A 9 32.31 6.81 26.89
CA GLY A 9 32.76 8.06 26.26
C GLY A 9 34.11 7.95 25.58
N SER A 10 34.12 7.69 24.26
CA SER A 10 34.98 8.39 23.28
C SER A 10 34.80 7.85 21.85
N ALA A 11 34.45 8.78 20.94
CA ALA A 11 34.34 8.77 19.47
C ALA A 11 35.57 8.18 18.72
N PRO A 12 35.62 8.00 17.38
CA PRO A 12 34.82 8.57 16.27
C PRO A 12 34.35 7.55 15.19
N SER A 13 33.32 7.87 14.41
CA SER A 13 33.06 7.17 13.14
C SER A 13 33.54 8.05 11.99
N THR A 14 34.85 8.00 11.72
CA THR A 14 35.46 8.42 10.45
C THR A 14 35.32 7.29 9.44
N ASP A 15 34.93 7.66 8.22
CA ASP A 15 34.86 6.83 7.03
C ASP A 15 36.04 5.88 6.87
N SER A 16 35.74 4.62 6.56
CA SER A 16 36.70 3.69 5.96
C SER A 16 35.94 2.74 5.04
N ALA A 17 36.02 3.07 3.76
CA ALA A 17 35.86 2.13 2.67
C ALA A 17 36.74 0.88 2.88
N SER A 18 36.35 -0.21 2.21
CA SER A 18 37.06 -1.51 2.10
C SER A 18 36.77 -2.60 3.15
N GLN A 19 35.49 -2.87 3.42
CA GLN A 19 35.05 -4.20 3.88
C GLN A 19 34.22 -4.88 2.79
N ALA A 20 34.80 -4.93 1.60
CA ALA A 20 34.35 -5.71 0.46
C ALA A 20 35.56 -6.49 -0.06
N ALA A 21 36.12 -7.36 0.79
CA ALA A 21 37.17 -8.29 0.42
C ALA A 21 37.31 -9.37 1.52
N ASP A 22 37.03 -10.62 1.14
CA ASP A 22 37.67 -11.83 1.65
C ASP A 22 37.31 -12.37 3.04
N ALA A 23 36.04 -12.79 3.21
CA ALA A 23 35.67 -13.75 4.26
C ALA A 23 36.13 -15.20 3.95
N TRP A 24 36.88 -15.41 2.86
CA TRP A 24 37.20 -16.73 2.28
C TRP A 24 38.70 -16.85 1.95
N GLY A 25 39.58 -16.52 2.91
CA GLY A 25 41.04 -16.64 2.78
C GLY A 25 41.60 -17.75 3.66
N GLY A 26 42.16 -18.78 3.04
CA GLY A 26 42.53 -20.05 3.66
C GLY A 26 43.70 -20.04 4.66
N ALA A 27 43.59 -20.93 5.63
CA ALA A 27 44.66 -21.59 6.36
C ALA A 27 44.02 -22.88 6.94
N SER A 28 44.56 -24.09 6.84
CA SER A 28 45.96 -24.48 6.92
C SER A 28 46.14 -25.89 6.36
N THR A 29 47.28 -26.10 5.73
CA THR A 29 47.92 -27.36 5.37
C THR A 29 48.04 -28.37 6.53
N ALA A 30 47.58 -29.62 6.33
CA ALA A 30 48.29 -30.89 6.61
C ALA A 30 47.32 -32.10 6.51
N ALA A 31 47.56 -33.00 5.55
CA ALA A 31 46.91 -34.32 5.49
C ALA A 31 47.52 -35.26 6.56
N PRO A 32 46.79 -36.27 7.09
CA PRO A 32 46.69 -37.54 6.35
C PRO A 32 45.38 -38.37 6.52
N ALA A 33 45.12 -39.20 5.51
CA ALA A 33 44.49 -40.53 5.57
C ALA A 33 43.04 -40.70 6.09
N ASN A 34 42.04 -40.40 5.25
CA ASN A 34 41.06 -41.39 4.76
C ASN A 34 40.17 -40.71 3.70
N GLY A 35 40.35 -41.08 2.43
CA GLY A 35 39.76 -40.40 1.27
C GLY A 35 38.25 -40.61 1.11
N GLY A 36 37.44 -39.97 1.95
CA GLY A 36 35.97 -39.91 1.81
C GLY A 36 35.44 -38.55 1.32
N GLY A 37 36.32 -37.63 0.88
CA GLY A 37 35.95 -36.24 0.61
C GLY A 37 35.93 -35.79 -0.86
N ALA A 38 36.34 -36.65 -1.80
CA ALA A 38 36.52 -36.26 -3.22
C ALA A 38 35.63 -37.03 -4.22
N ASP A 39 34.83 -38.00 -3.76
CA ASP A 39 33.98 -38.84 -4.63
C ASP A 39 32.74 -38.12 -5.18
N TRP A 40 32.42 -36.93 -4.67
CA TRP A 40 31.29 -36.11 -5.11
C TRP A 40 31.60 -35.26 -6.35
N LEU A 41 32.87 -34.97 -6.65
CA LEU A 41 33.24 -34.14 -7.80
C LEU A 41 33.35 -34.91 -9.13
N HIS A 42 33.42 -36.24 -9.10
CA HIS A 42 33.53 -37.09 -10.30
C HIS A 42 32.34 -38.01 -10.56
N SER A 43 31.33 -38.00 -9.69
CA SER A 43 30.07 -38.67 -9.95
C SER A 43 29.07 -37.63 -10.41
N ALA A 44 29.04 -37.27 -11.70
CA ALA A 44 27.83 -36.69 -12.26
C ALA A 44 26.78 -37.80 -12.23
N PRO A 45 25.70 -37.73 -11.42
CA PRO A 45 24.66 -38.73 -11.49
C PRO A 45 24.12 -38.75 -12.93
N ALA A 46 24.24 -39.90 -13.59
CA ALA A 46 23.58 -40.16 -14.86
C ALA A 46 22.10 -39.73 -14.75
N PRO A 47 21.48 -39.21 -15.83
CA PRO A 47 20.13 -38.66 -15.80
C PRO A 47 19.20 -39.69 -15.17
N GLN A 48 18.80 -39.41 -13.92
CA GLN A 48 17.98 -40.31 -13.12
C GLN A 48 16.64 -40.40 -13.85
N PRO A 49 16.24 -41.58 -14.32
CA PRO A 49 14.95 -41.74 -14.99
C PRO A 49 13.86 -41.35 -14.00
N GLU A 50 13.02 -40.40 -14.41
CA GLU A 50 11.82 -39.88 -13.74
C GLU A 50 10.97 -41.03 -13.16
N GLN A 51 11.30 -41.47 -11.94
CA GLN A 51 10.48 -42.38 -11.18
C GLN A 51 9.39 -41.57 -10.48
N PHE A 52 8.22 -41.58 -11.11
CA PHE A 52 6.90 -41.16 -10.61
C PHE A 52 6.86 -40.96 -9.07
N ASN A 53 6.94 -39.70 -8.66
CA ASN A 53 6.84 -39.28 -7.27
C ASN A 53 5.35 -39.25 -6.87
N ILE A 54 4.93 -40.18 -6.01
CA ILE A 54 3.55 -40.33 -5.54
C ILE A 54 3.14 -39.22 -4.54
N MET A 55 4.09 -38.43 -4.02
CA MET A 55 3.88 -37.45 -2.96
C MET A 55 3.67 -36.01 -3.48
N ASP A 56 3.71 -35.79 -4.80
CA ASP A 56 3.34 -34.51 -5.43
C ASP A 56 2.52 -34.72 -6.72
N PRO A 57 1.22 -35.08 -6.59
CA PRO A 57 0.36 -35.42 -7.73
C PRO A 57 -0.05 -34.22 -8.61
N PHE A 58 0.41 -33.00 -8.29
CA PHE A 58 -0.08 -31.75 -8.90
C PHE A 58 0.85 -31.13 -9.95
N HIS A 59 2.02 -31.73 -10.22
CA HIS A 59 2.86 -31.31 -11.35
C HIS A 59 2.35 -31.77 -12.73
N LYS A 60 1.26 -32.57 -12.75
CA LYS A 60 0.48 -32.79 -13.98
C LYS A 60 -0.66 -31.80 -14.01
N THR A 61 -0.55 -30.85 -14.94
CA THR A 61 -1.57 -29.93 -15.47
C THR A 61 -2.85 -30.69 -15.91
N LEU A 62 -3.63 -31.19 -14.94
CA LEU A 62 -4.91 -31.85 -15.19
C LEU A 62 -6.10 -30.88 -15.17
N ILE A 63 -5.90 -29.65 -14.70
CA ILE A 63 -6.82 -28.53 -14.93
C ILE A 63 -5.95 -27.34 -15.36
N PRO A 64 -6.05 -26.86 -16.60
CA PRO A 64 -5.25 -25.76 -17.12
C PRO A 64 -5.77 -24.41 -16.56
N LEU A 65 -5.82 -24.29 -15.23
CA LEU A 65 -6.27 -23.11 -14.50
C LEU A 65 -5.45 -21.88 -14.85
N ASP A 66 -4.17 -22.05 -15.16
CA ASP A 66 -3.29 -20.95 -15.55
C ASP A 66 -3.73 -20.30 -16.88
N SER A 67 -4.03 -21.12 -17.90
CA SER A 67 -4.57 -20.65 -19.17
C SER A 67 -6.00 -20.11 -19.03
N TRP A 68 -6.85 -20.75 -18.22
CA TRP A 68 -8.23 -20.29 -17.98
C TRP A 68 -8.25 -18.98 -17.20
N VAL A 69 -7.40 -18.82 -16.19
CA VAL A 69 -7.23 -17.58 -15.43
C VAL A 69 -6.69 -16.49 -16.34
N THR A 70 -5.66 -16.77 -17.14
CA THR A 70 -5.14 -15.79 -18.11
C THR A 70 -6.22 -15.37 -19.10
N HIS A 71 -6.97 -16.33 -19.66
CA HIS A 71 -8.04 -16.05 -20.62
C HIS A 71 -9.25 -15.35 -19.97
N ALA A 72 -9.59 -15.71 -18.73
CA ALA A 72 -10.65 -15.06 -17.97
C ALA A 72 -10.28 -13.65 -17.55
N ILE A 73 -9.02 -13.41 -17.15
CA ILE A 73 -8.51 -12.05 -16.86
C ILE A 73 -8.49 -11.23 -18.14
N ASP A 74 -8.05 -11.76 -19.28
CA ASP A 74 -8.08 -11.03 -20.55
C ASP A 74 -9.52 -10.71 -20.98
N TRP A 75 -10.44 -11.67 -20.85
CA TRP A 75 -11.85 -11.46 -21.14
C TRP A 75 -12.49 -10.44 -20.19
N ILE A 76 -12.24 -10.54 -18.88
CA ILE A 76 -12.78 -9.59 -17.88
C ILE A 76 -12.17 -8.20 -18.11
N VAL A 77 -10.89 -8.08 -18.41
CA VAL A 77 -10.25 -6.79 -18.65
C VAL A 77 -10.79 -6.17 -19.94
N LEU A 78 -10.94 -6.92 -21.02
CA LEU A 78 -11.47 -6.39 -22.29
C LEU A 78 -12.96 -6.02 -22.18
N HIS A 79 -13.76 -6.85 -21.49
CA HIS A 79 -15.21 -6.66 -21.41
C HIS A 79 -15.63 -5.72 -20.27
N PHE A 80 -14.96 -5.77 -19.12
CA PHE A 80 -15.26 -4.91 -17.98
C PHE A 80 -14.45 -3.60 -17.97
N ARG A 81 -13.37 -3.42 -18.73
CA ARG A 81 -12.73 -2.07 -18.89
C ARG A 81 -13.75 -0.98 -19.24
N PRO A 82 -14.59 -1.13 -20.27
CA PRO A 82 -15.58 -0.11 -20.60
C PRO A 82 -16.65 0.05 -19.50
N LEU A 83 -16.99 -1.03 -18.78
CA LEU A 83 -17.90 -0.95 -17.63
C LEU A 83 -17.29 -0.17 -16.44
N PHE A 84 -16.06 -0.49 -16.03
CA PHE A 84 -15.35 0.21 -14.96
C PHE A 84 -15.06 1.66 -15.33
N GLN A 85 -14.72 1.92 -16.59
CA GLN A 85 -14.61 3.29 -17.11
C GLN A 85 -15.97 4.00 -17.07
N GLY A 86 -17.04 3.33 -17.48
CA GLY A 86 -18.41 3.86 -17.45
C GLY A 86 -18.89 4.23 -16.05
N ILE A 87 -18.61 3.40 -15.03
CA ILE A 87 -18.93 3.68 -13.62
C ILE A 87 -18.04 4.79 -13.06
N ARG A 88 -16.78 4.85 -13.50
CA ARG A 88 -15.82 5.87 -13.07
C ARG A 88 -16.20 7.26 -13.57
N VAL A 89 -16.67 7.41 -14.80
CA VAL A 89 -17.01 8.72 -15.40
C VAL A 89 -17.95 9.56 -14.53
N PRO A 90 -19.12 9.07 -14.08
CA PRO A 90 -20.02 9.87 -13.25
C PRO A 90 -19.43 10.12 -11.86
N ILE A 91 -18.70 9.16 -11.28
CA ILE A 91 -18.01 9.35 -9.98
C ILE A 91 -16.98 10.47 -10.08
N ASP A 92 -16.09 10.43 -11.08
CA ASP A 92 -15.06 11.44 -11.31
C ASP A 92 -15.67 12.80 -11.66
N TYR A 93 -16.76 12.82 -12.45
CA TYR A 93 -17.47 14.05 -12.80
C TYR A 93 -18.05 14.75 -11.57
N ILE A 94 -18.77 14.00 -10.72
CA ILE A 94 -19.41 14.53 -9.51
C ILE A 94 -18.35 14.92 -8.49
N LEU A 95 -17.32 14.07 -8.31
CA LEU A 95 -16.19 14.37 -7.44
C LEU A 95 -15.51 15.67 -7.87
N SER A 96 -15.25 15.85 -9.17
CA SER A 96 -14.63 17.06 -9.72
C SER A 96 -15.54 18.27 -9.52
N ALA A 97 -16.86 18.12 -9.71
CA ALA A 97 -17.82 19.20 -9.47
C ALA A 97 -17.82 19.64 -8.00
N PHE A 98 -17.82 18.70 -7.05
CA PHE A 98 -17.68 19.02 -5.64
C PHE A 98 -16.31 19.62 -5.32
N GLN A 99 -15.22 19.07 -5.84
CA GLN A 99 -13.89 19.66 -5.65
C GLN A 99 -13.84 21.09 -6.19
N GLN A 100 -14.40 21.38 -7.37
CA GLN A 100 -14.47 22.73 -7.91
C GLN A 100 -15.36 23.65 -7.07
N LEU A 101 -16.48 23.15 -6.55
CA LEU A 101 -17.36 23.90 -5.65
C LEU A 101 -16.67 24.24 -4.33
N LEU A 102 -16.00 23.27 -3.71
CA LEU A 102 -15.37 23.40 -2.39
C LEU A 102 -13.99 24.09 -2.44
N LEU A 103 -13.19 23.84 -3.48
CA LEU A 103 -11.85 24.42 -3.67
C LEU A 103 -11.85 25.69 -4.53
N GLY A 104 -12.88 25.90 -5.34
CA GLY A 104 -13.05 27.14 -6.11
C GLY A 104 -13.39 28.34 -5.21
N MET A 105 -13.86 28.08 -3.99
CA MET A 105 -14.07 29.12 -2.97
C MET A 105 -12.77 29.35 -2.18
N PRO A 106 -12.34 30.60 -1.95
CA PRO A 106 -11.16 30.88 -1.14
C PRO A 106 -11.33 30.29 0.27
N ALA A 107 -10.31 29.56 0.73
CA ALA A 107 -10.29 28.82 2.00
C ALA A 107 -10.97 29.53 3.21
N PRO A 108 -10.70 30.81 3.51
CA PRO A 108 -11.36 31.48 4.64
C PRO A 108 -12.88 31.56 4.50
N VAL A 109 -13.40 31.70 3.28
CA VAL A 109 -14.85 31.79 3.07
C VAL A 109 -15.51 30.43 3.28
N ALA A 110 -14.89 29.35 2.81
CA ALA A 110 -15.38 28.00 3.05
C ALA A 110 -15.35 27.63 4.55
N ILE A 111 -14.32 28.04 5.30
CA ILE A 111 -14.29 27.87 6.77
C ILE A 111 -15.51 28.51 7.43
N ILE A 112 -15.83 29.77 7.06
CA ILE A 112 -16.97 30.50 7.63
C ILE A 112 -18.28 29.79 7.28
N VAL A 113 -18.46 29.38 6.02
CA VAL A 113 -19.68 28.68 5.57
C VAL A 113 -19.86 27.36 6.33
N PHE A 114 -18.83 26.53 6.41
CA PHE A 114 -18.90 25.25 7.13
C PHE A 114 -19.14 25.44 8.62
N ALA A 115 -18.51 26.44 9.24
CA ALA A 115 -18.75 26.77 10.63
C ALA A 115 -20.20 27.22 10.89
N LEU A 116 -20.78 28.04 10.00
CA LEU A 116 -22.16 28.46 10.10
C LEU A 116 -23.13 27.29 9.94
N ILE A 117 -22.88 26.38 8.98
CA ILE A 117 -23.70 25.17 8.80
C ILE A 117 -23.56 24.23 10.01
N ALA A 118 -22.35 24.02 10.51
CA ALA A 118 -22.10 23.19 11.69
C ALA A 118 -22.81 23.76 12.92
N TRP A 119 -22.81 25.09 13.09
CA TRP A 119 -23.54 25.76 14.17
C TRP A 119 -25.06 25.63 14.02
N GLN A 120 -25.60 25.63 12.79
CA GLN A 120 -27.04 25.44 12.58
C GLN A 120 -27.51 24.01 12.94
N ILE A 121 -26.68 23.01 12.70
CA ILE A 121 -27.04 21.60 12.92
C ILE A 121 -26.67 21.14 14.34
N SER A 122 -25.59 21.69 14.90
CA SER A 122 -25.01 21.26 16.16
C SER A 122 -25.01 22.42 17.14
N SER A 123 -25.65 22.23 18.30
CA SER A 123 -25.79 23.23 19.36
C SER A 123 -24.48 24.02 19.62
N LEU A 124 -24.61 25.27 20.09
CA LEU A 124 -23.53 26.28 20.23
C LEU A 124 -22.14 25.73 20.63
N GLY A 125 -22.06 24.79 21.58
CA GLY A 125 -20.79 24.21 22.04
C GLY A 125 -20.09 23.30 21.02
N MET A 126 -20.84 22.49 20.28
CA MET A 126 -20.28 21.57 19.29
C MET A 126 -19.84 22.33 18.02
N GLY A 127 -20.61 23.36 17.62
CA GLY A 127 -20.27 24.21 16.48
C GLY A 127 -18.92 24.93 16.63
N VAL A 128 -18.64 25.49 17.82
CA VAL A 128 -17.36 26.17 18.10
C VAL A 128 -16.19 25.19 18.05
N ALA A 129 -16.32 23.99 18.62
CA ALA A 129 -15.28 22.96 18.55
C ALA A 129 -14.96 22.59 17.09
N THR A 130 -16.00 22.43 16.26
CA THR A 130 -15.85 22.12 14.83
C THR A 130 -15.15 23.25 14.07
N LEU A 131 -15.48 24.51 14.36
CA LEU A 131 -14.84 25.69 13.77
C LEU A 131 -13.36 25.75 14.13
N VAL A 132 -13.00 25.53 15.39
CA VAL A 132 -11.59 25.49 15.84
C VAL A 132 -10.83 24.37 15.13
N SER A 133 -11.43 23.18 14.98
CA SER A 133 -10.83 22.08 14.23
C SER A 133 -10.62 22.42 12.76
N LEU A 134 -11.59 23.04 12.08
CA LEU A 134 -11.44 23.46 10.68
C LEU A 134 -10.30 24.49 10.51
N ILE A 135 -10.22 25.46 11.42
CA ILE A 135 -9.13 26.45 11.41
C ILE A 135 -7.78 25.78 11.63
N ALA A 136 -7.68 24.83 12.57
CA ALA A 136 -6.45 24.07 12.81
C ALA A 136 -6.01 23.28 11.56
N ILE A 137 -6.93 22.61 10.88
CA ILE A 137 -6.65 21.87 9.63
C ILE A 137 -6.19 22.83 8.51
N GLY A 138 -6.85 23.99 8.40
CA GLY A 138 -6.45 25.05 7.47
C GLY A 138 -5.05 25.60 7.77
N ALA A 139 -4.73 25.81 9.04
CA ALA A 139 -3.43 26.33 9.49
C ALA A 139 -2.27 25.37 9.23
N ILE A 140 -2.52 24.05 9.26
CA ILE A 140 -1.53 23.01 8.93
C ILE A 140 -1.34 22.88 7.41
N GLY A 141 -2.17 23.54 6.59
CA GLY A 141 -2.10 23.47 5.13
C GLY A 141 -2.75 22.21 4.53
N ALA A 142 -3.43 21.39 5.35
CA ALA A 142 -4.12 20.18 4.90
C ALA A 142 -5.52 20.46 4.31
N TRP A 143 -5.82 21.71 3.96
CA TRP A 143 -7.12 22.15 3.48
C TRP A 143 -7.60 21.37 2.27
N SER A 144 -6.76 21.27 1.23
CA SER A 144 -7.12 20.56 0.00
C SER A 144 -7.47 19.09 0.27
N GLN A 145 -6.67 18.42 1.09
CA GLN A 145 -6.87 17.02 1.43
C GLN A 145 -8.17 16.80 2.20
N ALA A 146 -8.50 17.70 3.14
CA ALA A 146 -9.76 17.65 3.88
C ALA A 146 -10.99 17.90 2.97
N MET A 147 -10.88 18.79 1.99
CA MET A 147 -11.97 19.04 1.04
C MET A 147 -12.18 17.86 0.09
N VAL A 148 -11.10 17.18 -0.33
CA VAL A 148 -11.19 15.96 -1.15
C VAL A 148 -11.90 14.83 -0.39
N THR A 149 -11.59 14.60 0.88
CA THR A 149 -12.29 13.57 1.66
C THR A 149 -13.76 13.92 1.84
N LEU A 150 -14.09 15.19 2.12
CA LEU A 150 -15.48 15.64 2.20
C LEU A 150 -16.22 15.45 0.87
N ALA A 151 -15.58 15.80 -0.25
CA ALA A 151 -16.14 15.62 -1.59
C ALA A 151 -16.39 14.14 -1.92
N LEU A 152 -15.47 13.24 -1.52
CA LEU A 152 -15.66 11.79 -1.67
C LEU A 152 -16.84 11.29 -0.84
N VAL A 153 -16.95 11.74 0.41
CA VAL A 153 -18.07 11.37 1.29
C VAL A 153 -19.41 11.87 0.74
N LEU A 154 -19.49 13.14 0.29
CA LEU A 154 -20.71 13.70 -0.32
C LEU A 154 -21.08 12.98 -1.63
N THR A 155 -20.10 12.68 -2.47
CA THR A 155 -20.31 11.93 -3.72
C THR A 155 -20.87 10.55 -3.40
N ALA A 156 -20.25 9.83 -2.45
CA ALA A 156 -20.72 8.50 -2.03
C ALA A 156 -22.13 8.55 -1.43
N LEU A 157 -22.43 9.55 -0.58
CA LEU A 157 -23.77 9.75 -0.02
C LEU A 157 -24.81 10.01 -1.11
N LEU A 158 -24.48 10.84 -2.11
CA LEU A 158 -25.36 11.14 -3.23
C LEU A 158 -25.65 9.89 -4.05
N PHE A 159 -24.63 9.11 -4.42
CA PHE A 159 -24.82 7.83 -5.12
C PHE A 159 -25.63 6.83 -4.28
N CYS A 160 -25.35 6.76 -2.97
CA CYS A 160 -26.09 5.92 -2.05
C CYS A 160 -27.56 6.31 -1.98
N MET A 161 -27.90 7.60 -1.95
CA MET A 161 -29.29 8.02 -2.02
C MET A 161 -29.93 7.74 -3.39
N VAL A 162 -29.22 8.02 -4.48
CA VAL A 162 -29.77 7.85 -5.84
C VAL A 162 -29.99 6.38 -6.20
N ILE A 163 -29.10 5.49 -5.79
CA ILE A 163 -29.15 4.06 -6.13
C ILE A 163 -29.73 3.23 -4.97
N GLY A 164 -29.36 3.54 -3.73
CA GLY A 164 -29.78 2.76 -2.55
C GLY A 164 -31.25 2.95 -2.19
N LEU A 165 -31.82 4.14 -2.39
CA LEU A 165 -33.23 4.40 -2.11
C LEU A 165 -34.16 3.62 -3.07
N PRO A 166 -33.95 3.60 -4.40
CA PRO A 166 -34.78 2.78 -5.30
C PRO A 166 -34.56 1.27 -5.14
N LEU A 167 -33.34 0.81 -4.81
CA LEU A 167 -33.07 -0.62 -4.57
C LEU A 167 -33.63 -1.13 -3.23
N GLY A 168 -33.88 -0.24 -2.25
CA GLY A 168 -34.41 -0.61 -0.93
C GLY A 168 -35.94 -0.67 -0.87
N SER A 169 -36.64 -0.09 -1.83
CA SER A 169 -38.11 -0.08 -1.89
C SER A 169 -38.72 -1.16 -2.81
N GLY A 170 -37.88 -2.01 -3.42
CA GLY A 170 -38.28 -3.08 -4.34
C GLY A 170 -38.09 -4.47 -3.76
#